data_AF-A0A1I7T489-F1
#
_entry.id   AF-A0A1I7T489-F1
#
_cell.length_a   1.000
_cell.length_b   1.000
_cell.length_c   1.000
_cell.angle_alpha   90.00
_cell.angle_beta   90.00
_cell.angle_gamma   90.00
#
_symmetry.space_group_name_H-M   'P 1'
#
loop_
_entity.id
_entity.type
_entity.pdbx_description
1 polymer ?
#
loop_
_entity_poly.entity_id
_entity_poly.type
_entity_poly.pdbx_seq_one_letter_code
_entity_poly.pdbx_strand_id
1 'polypeptide(L)'
;MLGGYDGINGISAQNALTCMTGAPLNRFRTIKRNQKKLWMVMREASSKKFPMTVGTYSKKKVKFPKGLNENHGYTLIKCIELFGHKLLQIRDPWGISGWTGKWSSSWNGFECEQTIKSIHPRDFISGSFWIDYDDFFKYFDIVVISRYREEWDDIRVNMSIGGLWDGTQVAIKVTVPRTCEICVTAIRPKYRHISNITWISCHRIDSDSPTDIGEIIFCGPTEYSSEDVHLEPGEYMILLSRFYYSTIKEERNVAIHSSIPICAKLCSLRPEMLVGVYQKMVSEVGRDILKHRKDISIKKWSNEIDTFLIVMAENYNYDKYLHVHIRCQDCETWYMSRGYNDNPNYGDVVPPRCSQILLVIYRSVLADQTEFPMNIEYYLSHENKTKMRRSERAAHIPEIKPSQYIHQTVAME
;
A
#
# COMPACT_ATOMS: atom_id res chain seq x y z
N MET A 1 -14.13 -18.92 15.20
CA MET A 1 -13.54 -17.88 14.34
C MET A 1 -14.51 -16.73 14.03
N LEU A 2 -15.77 -16.99 13.66
CA LEU A 2 -16.74 -15.91 13.32
C LEU A 2 -18.07 -15.91 14.11
N GLY A 3 -18.24 -16.81 15.09
CA GLY A 3 -19.41 -16.81 15.98
C GLY A 3 -20.66 -17.54 15.47
N GLY A 4 -20.64 -18.07 14.24
CA GLY A 4 -21.73 -18.86 13.65
C GLY A 4 -21.85 -18.64 12.14
N TYR A 5 -22.83 -19.28 11.49
CA TYR A 5 -23.11 -19.08 10.05
C TYR A 5 -23.49 -17.63 9.72
N ASP A 6 -24.22 -16.97 10.60
CA ASP A 6 -24.59 -15.55 10.43
C ASP A 6 -23.34 -14.65 10.37
N GLY A 7 -22.27 -15.02 11.09
CA GLY A 7 -20.98 -14.32 11.06
C GLY A 7 -20.20 -14.45 9.75
N ILE A 8 -20.64 -15.29 8.82
CA ILE A 8 -20.07 -15.46 7.47
C ILE A 8 -20.79 -14.55 6.46
N ASN A 9 -22.00 -14.10 6.77
CA ASN A 9 -22.77 -13.25 5.88
C ASN A 9 -22.02 -11.94 5.57
N GLY A 10 -21.84 -11.64 4.28
CA GLY A 10 -21.11 -10.45 3.83
C GLY A 10 -19.60 -10.47 4.06
N ILE A 11 -19.00 -11.64 4.35
CA ILE A 11 -17.54 -11.74 4.45
C ILE A 11 -16.89 -11.41 3.10
N SER A 12 -15.90 -10.53 3.13
CA SER A 12 -15.15 -10.19 1.92
C SER A 12 -14.21 -11.33 1.52
N ALA A 13 -13.99 -11.50 0.21
CA ALA A 13 -13.12 -12.57 -0.31
C ALA A 13 -11.69 -12.49 0.24
N GLN A 14 -11.17 -11.29 0.49
CA GLN A 14 -9.89 -11.06 1.14
C GLN A 14 -9.82 -11.65 2.56
N ASN A 15 -10.87 -11.50 3.37
CA ASN A 15 -10.91 -12.06 4.72
C ASN A 15 -11.04 -13.57 4.66
N ALA A 16 -11.87 -14.10 3.75
CA ALA A 16 -12.01 -15.53 3.55
C ALA A 16 -10.66 -16.18 3.14
N LEU A 17 -9.97 -15.63 2.13
CA LEU A 17 -8.66 -16.13 1.70
C LEU A 17 -7.62 -16.03 2.81
N THR A 18 -7.60 -14.93 3.56
CA THR A 18 -6.70 -14.77 4.72
C THR A 18 -6.94 -15.85 5.77
N CYS A 19 -8.21 -16.13 6.11
CA CYS A 19 -8.57 -17.15 7.09
C CYS A 19 -8.26 -18.58 6.61
N MET A 20 -8.40 -18.87 5.31
CA MET A 20 -8.19 -20.21 4.75
C MET A 20 -6.71 -20.51 4.49
N THR A 21 -5.95 -19.52 4.04
CA THR A 21 -4.58 -19.73 3.54
C THR A 21 -3.50 -19.17 4.44
N GLY A 22 -3.79 -18.12 5.22
CA GLY A 22 -2.79 -17.40 6.00
C GLY A 22 -1.66 -16.78 5.17
N ALA A 23 -1.77 -16.80 3.83
CA ALA A 23 -0.74 -16.43 2.88
C ALA A 23 -0.75 -14.93 2.55
N PRO A 24 0.32 -14.41 1.91
CA PRO A 24 0.34 -13.04 1.44
C PRO A 24 -0.82 -12.73 0.51
N LEU A 25 -1.40 -11.53 0.65
CA LEU A 25 -2.60 -11.14 -0.07
C LEU A 25 -2.43 -9.78 -0.74
N ASN A 26 -2.86 -9.69 -2.00
CA ASN A 26 -2.93 -8.44 -2.73
C ASN A 26 -4.35 -8.20 -3.20
N ARG A 27 -4.78 -6.94 -3.09
CA ARG A 27 -6.12 -6.51 -3.46
C ARG A 27 -6.02 -5.36 -4.45
N PHE A 28 -6.72 -5.49 -5.55
CA PHE A 28 -6.72 -4.52 -6.64
C PHE A 28 -8.14 -4.11 -6.97
N ARG A 29 -8.36 -2.80 -7.20
CA ARG A 29 -9.57 -2.32 -7.84
C ARG A 29 -9.39 -2.28 -9.35
N THR A 30 -10.44 -2.58 -10.09
CA THR A 30 -10.50 -2.57 -11.56
C THR A 30 -10.73 -1.14 -12.09
N ILE A 31 -9.77 -0.25 -11.84
CA ILE A 31 -9.80 1.13 -12.35
C ILE A 31 -8.97 1.21 -13.63
N LYS A 32 -9.46 1.90 -14.66
CA LYS A 32 -8.81 1.98 -15.99
C LYS A 32 -7.31 2.30 -15.94
N ARG A 33 -6.87 3.21 -15.06
CA ARG A 33 -5.45 3.56 -14.90
C ARG A 33 -4.54 2.37 -14.56
N ASN A 34 -5.08 1.36 -13.87
CA ASN A 34 -4.36 0.17 -13.45
C ASN A 34 -4.44 -0.99 -14.45
N GLN A 35 -5.15 -0.84 -15.58
CA GLN A 35 -5.49 -1.95 -16.46
C GLN A 35 -4.27 -2.71 -16.99
N LYS A 36 -3.19 -2.02 -17.37
CA LYS A 36 -1.97 -2.69 -17.84
C LYS A 36 -1.26 -3.46 -16.72
N LYS A 37 -1.05 -2.84 -15.56
CA LYS A 37 -0.40 -3.45 -14.39
C LYS A 37 -1.20 -4.63 -13.86
N LEU A 38 -2.52 -4.48 -13.75
CA LEU A 38 -3.40 -5.54 -13.26
C LEU A 38 -3.41 -6.77 -14.19
N TRP A 39 -3.35 -6.58 -15.51
CA TRP A 39 -3.22 -7.71 -16.45
C TRP A 39 -1.94 -8.51 -16.19
N MET A 40 -0.80 -7.84 -16.06
CA MET A 40 0.49 -8.50 -15.81
C MET A 40 0.46 -9.30 -14.51
N VAL A 41 -0.02 -8.68 -13.43
CA VAL A 41 -0.12 -9.33 -12.11
C VAL A 41 -1.05 -10.54 -12.14
N MET A 42 -2.24 -10.43 -12.75
CA MET A 42 -3.18 -11.56 -12.82
C MET A 42 -2.66 -12.70 -13.70
N ARG A 43 -1.96 -12.37 -14.80
CA ARG A 43 -1.35 -13.38 -15.67
C ARG A 43 -0.26 -14.16 -14.93
N GLU A 44 0.59 -13.44 -14.21
CA GLU A 44 1.64 -14.05 -13.39
C GLU A 44 1.03 -14.93 -12.29
N ALA A 45 0.07 -14.41 -11.53
CA ALA A 45 -0.64 -15.17 -10.50
C ALA A 45 -1.33 -16.41 -11.06
N SER A 46 -1.94 -16.31 -12.24
CA SER A 46 -2.53 -17.45 -12.96
C SER A 46 -1.49 -18.49 -13.33
N SER A 47 -0.29 -18.09 -13.76
CA SER A 47 0.81 -19.01 -14.10
C SER A 47 1.35 -19.74 -12.87
N LYS A 48 1.40 -19.05 -11.72
CA LYS A 48 1.77 -19.58 -10.41
C LYS A 48 0.64 -20.36 -9.72
N LYS A 49 -0.54 -20.47 -10.36
CA LYS A 49 -1.76 -21.12 -9.84
C LYS A 49 -2.21 -20.58 -8.47
N PHE A 50 -1.96 -19.29 -8.23
CA PHE A 50 -2.41 -18.64 -7.01
C PHE A 50 -3.94 -18.55 -6.96
N PRO A 51 -4.57 -18.83 -5.81
CA PRO A 51 -6.00 -18.61 -5.64
C PRO A 51 -6.37 -17.15 -5.89
N MET A 52 -7.31 -16.93 -6.80
CA MET A 52 -7.79 -15.59 -7.16
C MET A 52 -9.31 -15.52 -7.09
N THR A 53 -9.79 -14.40 -6.57
CA THR A 53 -11.22 -14.06 -6.55
C THR A 53 -11.45 -12.72 -7.21
N VAL A 54 -12.61 -12.58 -7.83
CA VAL A 54 -13.06 -11.33 -8.43
C VAL A 54 -14.49 -11.07 -7.99
N GLY A 55 -14.86 -9.80 -7.84
CA GLY A 55 -16.17 -9.44 -7.31
C GLY A 55 -16.86 -8.38 -8.15
N THR A 56 -18.17 -8.49 -8.25
CA THR A 56 -19.04 -7.47 -8.84
C THR A 56 -19.65 -6.61 -7.73
N TYR A 57 -19.95 -5.35 -8.04
CA TYR A 57 -20.71 -4.48 -7.14
C TYR A 57 -21.82 -3.77 -7.90
N SER A 58 -22.98 -3.59 -7.24
CA SER A 58 -24.10 -2.87 -7.86
C SER A 58 -23.74 -1.40 -8.07
N LYS A 59 -23.67 -0.98 -9.33
CA LYS A 59 -23.44 0.41 -9.73
C LYS A 59 -24.72 0.97 -10.32
N LYS A 60 -25.21 2.11 -9.80
CA LYS A 60 -26.44 2.78 -10.26
C LYS A 60 -26.54 2.98 -11.79
N LYS A 61 -25.41 3.03 -12.50
CA LYS A 61 -25.32 3.30 -13.95
C LYS A 61 -24.94 2.09 -14.81
N VAL A 62 -24.66 0.93 -14.22
CA VAL A 62 -24.27 -0.28 -14.98
C VAL A 62 -25.41 -1.27 -14.91
N LYS A 63 -26.00 -1.57 -16.06
CA LYS A 63 -26.95 -2.67 -16.18
C LYS A 63 -26.16 -3.96 -16.37
N PHE A 64 -26.24 -4.85 -15.39
CA PHE A 64 -25.59 -6.15 -15.50
C PHE A 64 -26.26 -6.99 -16.60
N PRO A 65 -25.47 -7.69 -17.44
CA PRO A 65 -26.03 -8.59 -18.42
C PRO A 65 -26.71 -9.76 -17.72
N LYS A 66 -27.68 -10.39 -18.40
CA LYS A 66 -28.29 -11.61 -17.90
C LYS A 66 -27.18 -12.62 -17.59
N GLY A 67 -27.23 -13.19 -16.38
CA GLY A 67 -26.33 -14.25 -15.95
C GLY A 67 -25.00 -13.84 -15.34
N LEU A 68 -24.79 -12.54 -15.11
CA LEU A 68 -23.81 -12.05 -14.14
C LEU A 68 -24.54 -11.43 -12.95
N ASN A 69 -24.21 -11.89 -11.74
CA ASN A 69 -24.86 -11.47 -10.50
C ASN A 69 -24.20 -10.22 -9.95
N GLU A 70 -25.01 -9.32 -9.38
CA GLU A 70 -24.55 -8.13 -8.68
C GLU A 70 -24.16 -8.46 -7.24
N ASN A 71 -23.19 -7.73 -6.68
CA ASN A 71 -22.71 -7.92 -5.30
C ASN A 71 -22.28 -9.37 -5.02
N HIS A 72 -21.64 -10.02 -6.00
CA HIS A 72 -21.32 -11.45 -5.95
C HIS A 72 -19.82 -11.70 -6.11
N GLY A 73 -19.36 -12.74 -5.42
CA GLY A 73 -17.97 -13.21 -5.48
C GLY A 73 -17.81 -14.35 -6.48
N TYR A 74 -16.80 -14.25 -7.33
CA TYR A 74 -16.44 -15.24 -8.34
C TYR A 74 -15.00 -15.72 -8.13
N THR A 75 -14.68 -16.89 -8.68
CA THR A 75 -13.29 -17.38 -8.74
C THR A 75 -12.68 -17.02 -10.08
N LEU A 76 -11.51 -16.40 -10.10
CA LEU A 76 -10.72 -16.23 -11.33
C LEU A 76 -9.80 -17.45 -11.47
N ILE A 77 -10.07 -18.29 -12.46
CA ILE A 77 -9.36 -19.55 -12.66
C ILE A 77 -8.10 -19.33 -13.49
N LYS A 78 -8.22 -18.61 -14.61
CA LYS A 78 -7.14 -18.52 -15.60
C LYS A 78 -7.14 -17.21 -16.34
N CYS A 79 -5.94 -16.73 -16.67
CA CYS A 79 -5.71 -15.62 -17.58
C CYS A 79 -4.91 -16.13 -18.79
N ILE A 80 -5.42 -15.94 -20.01
CA ILE A 80 -4.72 -16.34 -21.25
C ILE A 80 -4.71 -15.21 -22.26
N GLU A 81 -3.75 -15.27 -23.18
CA GLU A 81 -3.77 -14.45 -24.39
C GLU A 81 -3.88 -15.37 -25.60
N LEU A 82 -4.90 -15.15 -26.41
CA LEU A 82 -5.22 -16.00 -27.55
C LEU A 82 -5.53 -15.10 -28.75
N PHE A 83 -4.72 -15.21 -29.81
CA PHE A 83 -4.83 -14.37 -31.02
C PHE A 83 -4.89 -12.86 -30.73
N GLY A 84 -4.08 -12.39 -29.78
CA GLY A 84 -4.07 -10.97 -29.36
C GLY A 84 -5.21 -10.55 -28.43
N HIS A 85 -6.13 -11.46 -28.08
CA HIS A 85 -7.18 -11.22 -27.11
C HIS A 85 -6.78 -11.69 -25.71
N LYS A 86 -6.99 -10.82 -24.74
CA LYS A 86 -6.77 -11.10 -23.32
C LYS A 86 -8.06 -11.66 -22.72
N LEU A 87 -8.04 -12.92 -22.31
CA LEU A 87 -9.23 -13.63 -21.84
C LEU A 87 -9.06 -14.08 -20.39
N LEU A 88 -10.16 -14.00 -19.65
CA LEU A 88 -10.26 -14.43 -18.25
C LEU A 88 -11.29 -15.56 -18.13
N GLN A 89 -10.89 -16.68 -17.54
CA GLN A 89 -11.80 -17.76 -17.18
C GLN A 89 -12.28 -17.54 -15.74
N ILE A 90 -13.57 -17.28 -15.58
CA ILE A 90 -14.19 -16.97 -14.29
C ILE A 90 -15.21 -18.05 -13.97
N ARG A 91 -15.32 -18.47 -12.70
CA ARG A 91 -16.32 -19.41 -12.21
C ARG A 91 -17.26 -18.79 -11.20
N ASP A 92 -18.55 -18.99 -11.43
CA ASP A 92 -19.59 -18.73 -10.44
C ASP A 92 -19.62 -19.88 -9.41
N PRO A 93 -19.43 -19.59 -8.11
CA PRO A 93 -19.54 -20.60 -7.05
C PRO A 93 -20.91 -21.27 -6.98
N TRP A 94 -21.99 -20.64 -7.45
CA TRP A 94 -23.32 -21.24 -7.53
C TRP A 94 -23.45 -22.28 -8.66
N GLY A 95 -22.43 -22.44 -9.51
CA GLY A 95 -22.42 -23.39 -10.61
C GLY A 95 -23.29 -22.99 -11.80
N ILE A 96 -24.04 -21.89 -11.68
CA ILE A 96 -24.87 -21.34 -12.74
C ILE A 96 -24.12 -20.15 -13.34
N SER A 97 -23.33 -20.41 -14.38
CA SER A 97 -22.78 -19.35 -15.22
C SER A 97 -23.84 -18.93 -16.23
N GLY A 98 -24.09 -17.63 -16.34
CA GLY A 98 -24.96 -17.11 -17.39
C GLY A 98 -24.32 -16.00 -18.23
N TRP A 99 -22.98 -15.90 -18.26
CA TRP A 99 -22.33 -14.96 -19.18
C TRP A 99 -22.72 -15.27 -20.63
N THR A 100 -23.42 -14.31 -21.25
CA THR A 100 -23.97 -14.42 -22.62
C THR A 100 -23.29 -13.45 -23.61
N GLY A 101 -22.24 -12.76 -23.16
CA GLY A 101 -21.50 -11.80 -23.98
C GLY A 101 -20.42 -12.44 -24.86
N LYS A 102 -19.47 -11.61 -25.29
CA LYS A 102 -18.30 -12.04 -26.09
C LYS A 102 -17.55 -13.17 -25.37
N TRP A 103 -17.12 -14.18 -26.12
CA TRP A 103 -16.44 -15.40 -25.61
C TRP A 103 -17.31 -16.39 -24.82
N SER A 104 -18.61 -16.14 -24.69
CA SER A 104 -19.55 -17.15 -24.21
C SER A 104 -19.68 -18.33 -25.19
N SER A 105 -20.21 -19.46 -24.72
CA SER A 105 -20.44 -20.64 -25.57
C SER A 105 -21.45 -20.40 -26.69
N SER A 106 -22.34 -19.41 -26.55
CA SER A 106 -23.33 -19.02 -27.56
C SER A 106 -22.88 -17.84 -28.43
N TRP A 107 -21.67 -17.31 -28.23
CA TRP A 107 -21.16 -16.21 -29.06
C TRP A 107 -20.86 -16.72 -30.47
N ASN A 108 -21.32 -16.01 -31.50
CA ASN A 108 -21.13 -16.39 -32.91
C ASN A 108 -19.95 -15.69 -33.59
N GLY A 109 -19.21 -14.84 -32.87
CA GLY A 109 -18.11 -14.05 -33.42
C GLY A 109 -16.73 -14.73 -33.38
N PHE A 110 -16.68 -16.05 -33.16
CA PHE A 110 -15.43 -16.79 -33.19
C PHE A 110 -14.89 -16.88 -34.63
N GLU A 111 -13.64 -16.49 -34.84
CA GLU A 111 -12.98 -16.54 -36.15
C GLU A 111 -12.72 -17.98 -36.63
N CYS A 112 -12.62 -18.93 -35.70
CA CYS A 112 -12.25 -20.32 -35.98
C CYS A 112 -12.85 -21.29 -34.94
N GLU A 113 -13.36 -22.45 -35.38
CA GLU A 113 -13.97 -23.47 -34.51
C GLU A 113 -12.94 -24.06 -33.51
N GLN A 114 -11.67 -24.12 -33.90
CA GLN A 114 -10.55 -24.56 -33.05
C GLN A 114 -10.36 -23.62 -31.85
N THR A 115 -10.66 -22.33 -31.97
CA THR A 115 -10.64 -21.37 -30.86
C THR A 115 -11.66 -21.77 -29.80
N ILE A 116 -12.88 -22.13 -30.23
CA ILE A 116 -13.95 -22.61 -29.34
C ILE A 116 -13.52 -23.88 -28.63
N LYS A 117 -13.00 -24.87 -29.37
CA LYS A 117 -12.54 -26.15 -28.79
C LYS A 117 -11.39 -25.96 -27.79
N SER A 118 -10.56 -24.94 -27.98
CA SER A 118 -9.43 -24.64 -27.10
C SER A 118 -9.85 -24.00 -25.77
N ILE A 119 -10.90 -23.18 -25.78
CA ILE A 119 -11.36 -22.47 -24.57
C ILE A 119 -12.54 -23.16 -23.88
N HIS A 120 -13.36 -23.92 -24.61
CA HIS A 120 -14.48 -24.72 -24.10
C HIS A 120 -14.24 -26.22 -24.38
N PRO A 121 -13.23 -26.86 -23.75
CA PRO A 121 -12.99 -28.29 -23.88
C PRO A 121 -14.11 -29.11 -23.24
N ARG A 122 -14.14 -30.44 -23.47
CA ARG A 122 -15.17 -31.32 -22.89
C ARG A 122 -15.16 -31.33 -21.36
N ASP A 123 -13.98 -31.21 -20.74
CA ASP A 123 -13.82 -31.13 -19.28
C ASP A 123 -13.84 -29.69 -18.77
N PHE A 124 -14.63 -28.82 -19.42
CA PHE A 124 -14.77 -27.44 -18.99
C PHE A 124 -15.36 -27.37 -17.59
N ILE A 125 -14.76 -26.53 -16.75
CA ILE A 125 -15.15 -26.41 -15.34
C ILE A 125 -16.60 -25.91 -15.29
N SER A 126 -17.49 -26.71 -14.71
CA SER A 126 -18.90 -26.38 -14.58
C SER A 126 -19.08 -25.06 -13.82
N GLY A 127 -19.99 -24.22 -14.33
CA GLY A 127 -20.22 -22.86 -13.84
C GLY A 127 -19.13 -21.86 -14.18
N SER A 128 -18.16 -22.21 -15.04
CA SER A 128 -17.17 -21.25 -15.56
C SER A 128 -17.57 -20.63 -16.90
N PHE A 129 -16.92 -19.53 -17.27
CA PHE A 129 -17.09 -18.83 -18.54
C PHE A 129 -15.84 -18.03 -18.87
N TRP A 130 -15.69 -17.69 -20.16
CA TRP A 130 -14.66 -16.78 -20.63
C TRP A 130 -15.23 -15.40 -20.87
N ILE A 131 -14.49 -14.36 -20.46
CA ILE A 131 -14.80 -12.96 -20.71
C ILE A 131 -13.57 -12.23 -21.25
N ASP A 132 -13.81 -11.25 -22.11
CA ASP A 132 -12.77 -10.35 -22.60
C ASP A 132 -12.24 -9.46 -21.47
N TYR A 133 -10.95 -9.16 -21.46
CA TYR A 133 -10.34 -8.32 -20.44
C TYR A 133 -10.95 -6.91 -20.38
N ASP A 134 -11.37 -6.36 -21.52
CA ASP A 134 -12.01 -5.05 -21.55
C ASP A 134 -13.45 -5.10 -21.00
N ASP A 135 -14.17 -6.21 -21.23
CA ASP A 135 -15.50 -6.42 -20.66
C ASP A 135 -15.43 -6.66 -19.16
N PHE A 136 -14.39 -7.32 -18.67
CA PHE A 136 -14.16 -7.52 -17.24
C PHE A 136 -14.14 -6.19 -16.45
N PHE A 137 -13.50 -5.14 -16.97
CA PHE A 137 -13.48 -3.82 -16.32
C PHE A 137 -14.84 -3.12 -16.27
N LYS A 138 -15.82 -3.55 -17.07
CA LYS A 138 -17.17 -2.98 -17.04
C LYS A 138 -17.96 -3.48 -15.84
N TYR A 139 -17.75 -4.73 -15.45
CA TYR A 139 -18.65 -5.44 -14.53
C TYR A 139 -18.01 -5.84 -13.19
N PHE A 140 -16.70 -6.09 -13.17
CA PHE A 140 -15.99 -6.47 -11.96
C PHE A 140 -15.29 -5.26 -11.36
N ASP A 141 -15.23 -5.20 -10.03
CA ASP A 141 -14.76 -4.05 -9.25
C ASP A 141 -13.49 -4.33 -8.46
N ILE A 142 -13.27 -5.61 -8.16
CA ILE A 142 -12.21 -6.03 -7.26
C ILE A 142 -11.59 -7.33 -7.76
N VAL A 143 -10.29 -7.43 -7.57
CA VAL A 143 -9.48 -8.64 -7.71
C VAL A 143 -8.75 -8.85 -6.40
N VAL A 144 -8.79 -10.07 -5.86
CA VAL A 144 -8.01 -10.46 -4.71
C VAL A 144 -7.19 -11.69 -5.07
N ILE A 145 -5.89 -11.62 -4.81
CA ILE A 145 -4.92 -12.67 -5.12
C ILE A 145 -4.30 -13.12 -3.79
N SER A 146 -4.42 -14.41 -3.48
CA SER A 146 -3.67 -15.04 -2.38
C SER A 146 -2.43 -15.70 -2.96
N ARG A 147 -1.24 -15.21 -2.61
CA ARG A 147 0.05 -15.75 -3.05
C ARG A 147 0.43 -16.95 -2.18
N TYR A 148 -0.46 -17.94 -2.10
CA TYR A 148 -0.23 -19.17 -1.35
C TYR A 148 0.91 -19.99 -1.99
N ARG A 149 1.88 -20.37 -1.16
CA ARG A 149 3.03 -21.17 -1.53
C ARG A 149 3.25 -22.19 -0.43
N GLU A 150 3.24 -23.46 -0.80
CA GLU A 150 3.35 -24.56 0.16
C GLU A 150 4.77 -24.65 0.79
N GLU A 151 5.80 -24.29 0.02
CA GLU A 151 7.21 -24.44 0.42
C GLU A 151 7.77 -23.24 1.19
N TRP A 152 6.96 -22.19 1.44
CA TRP A 152 7.43 -20.99 2.15
C TRP A 152 7.28 -21.15 3.66
N ASP A 153 8.29 -20.71 4.39
CA ASP A 153 8.27 -20.62 5.85
C ASP A 153 7.55 -19.34 6.28
N ASP A 154 6.98 -19.32 7.49
CA ASP A 154 6.44 -18.10 8.06
C ASP A 154 6.72 -17.92 9.56
N ILE A 155 7.11 -16.70 9.92
CA ILE A 155 7.25 -16.26 11.30
C ILE A 155 6.15 -15.25 11.61
N ARG A 156 5.39 -15.50 12.67
CA ARG A 156 4.27 -14.64 13.07
C ARG A 156 4.53 -13.97 14.41
N VAL A 157 4.26 -12.67 14.47
CA VAL A 157 4.36 -11.86 15.68
C VAL A 157 3.18 -10.90 15.78
N ASN A 158 2.63 -10.75 16.99
CA ASN A 158 1.66 -9.70 17.27
C ASN A 158 2.41 -8.50 17.86
N MET A 159 2.11 -7.31 17.36
CA MET A 159 2.76 -6.08 17.84
C MET A 159 1.84 -4.87 17.77
N SER A 160 2.17 -3.85 18.55
CA SER A 160 1.45 -2.57 18.57
C SER A 160 2.11 -1.56 17.63
N ILE A 161 1.29 -0.79 16.91
CA ILE A 161 1.72 0.36 16.11
C ILE A 161 0.88 1.59 16.44
N GLY A 162 1.44 2.78 16.19
CA GLY A 162 0.79 4.05 16.51
C GLY A 162 0.69 4.33 18.01
N GLY A 163 -0.06 5.36 18.38
CA GLY A 163 -0.16 5.84 19.75
C GLY A 163 1.01 6.73 20.17
N LEU A 164 1.03 7.09 21.45
CA LEU A 164 2.22 7.69 22.08
C LEU A 164 3.35 6.67 22.08
N TRP A 165 4.58 7.17 21.95
CA TRP A 165 5.76 6.34 22.12
C TRP A 165 5.92 5.97 23.61
N ASP A 166 5.57 4.75 23.95
CA ASP A 166 5.54 4.26 25.34
C ASP A 166 6.43 3.02 25.54
N GLY A 167 7.26 2.71 24.54
CA GLY A 167 8.18 1.56 24.55
C GLY A 167 7.53 0.24 24.13
N THR A 168 6.23 0.22 23.83
CA THR A 168 5.54 -1.00 23.34
C THR A 168 5.63 -1.18 21.83
N GLN A 169 5.97 -0.11 21.09
CA GLN A 169 6.28 -0.19 19.67
C GLN A 169 7.68 -0.80 19.51
N VAL A 170 7.76 -1.92 18.82
CA VAL A 170 9.00 -2.69 18.61
C VAL A 170 9.33 -2.77 17.13
N ALA A 171 10.55 -3.17 16.83
CA ALA A 171 10.99 -3.53 15.49
C ALA A 171 11.24 -5.03 15.38
N ILE A 172 11.35 -5.55 14.17
CA ILE A 172 11.70 -6.96 13.93
C ILE A 172 13.08 -7.01 13.26
N LYS A 173 14.10 -7.47 13.99
CA LYS A 173 15.41 -7.78 13.39
C LYS A 173 15.33 -9.16 12.76
N VAL A 174 15.69 -9.27 11.49
CA VAL A 174 15.71 -10.50 10.72
C VAL A 174 17.16 -10.83 10.35
N THR A 175 17.54 -12.10 10.49
CA THR A 175 18.83 -12.62 10.04
C THR A 175 18.58 -13.59 8.88
N VAL A 176 19.13 -13.25 7.72
CA VAL A 176 19.00 -14.00 6.47
C VAL A 176 20.28 -14.80 6.25
N PRO A 177 20.24 -16.15 6.30
CA PRO A 177 21.44 -16.97 6.23
C PRO A 177 21.96 -17.19 4.80
N ARG A 178 21.07 -17.15 3.82
CA ARG A 178 21.37 -17.25 2.39
C ARG A 178 20.33 -16.46 1.61
N THR A 179 20.67 -16.09 0.37
CA THR A 179 19.79 -15.34 -0.51
C THR A 179 18.38 -15.92 -0.58
N CYS A 180 17.36 -15.11 -0.36
CA CYS A 180 15.97 -15.55 -0.34
C CYS A 180 15.00 -14.45 -0.78
N GLU A 181 13.76 -14.86 -1.06
CA GLU A 181 12.65 -13.93 -1.19
C GLU A 181 11.87 -13.88 0.13
N ILE A 182 11.47 -12.67 0.53
CA ILE A 182 10.56 -12.47 1.66
C ILE A 182 9.34 -11.64 1.26
N CYS A 183 8.27 -11.80 2.03
CA CYS A 183 7.09 -10.95 1.96
C CYS A 183 6.58 -10.67 3.37
N VAL A 184 6.29 -9.40 3.69
CA VAL A 184 5.77 -9.01 5.00
C VAL A 184 4.29 -8.72 4.91
N THR A 185 3.51 -9.47 5.68
CA THR A 185 2.05 -9.30 5.84
C THR A 185 1.77 -8.62 7.18
N ALA A 186 0.89 -7.63 7.21
CA ALA A 186 0.45 -6.96 8.43
C ALA A 186 -1.08 -6.85 8.45
N ILE A 187 -1.73 -7.66 9.28
CA ILE A 187 -3.19 -7.74 9.36
C ILE A 187 -3.68 -7.14 10.67
N ARG A 188 -4.76 -6.35 10.61
CA ARG A 188 -5.46 -5.88 11.81
C ARG A 188 -6.49 -6.94 12.26
N PRO A 189 -6.35 -7.55 13.46
CA PRO A 189 -7.12 -8.73 13.85
C PRO A 189 -8.64 -8.53 14.01
N LYS A 190 -9.09 -7.32 14.40
CA LYS A 190 -10.51 -7.05 14.76
C LYS A 190 -11.33 -6.37 13.66
N TYR A 191 -10.93 -6.46 12.40
CA TYR A 191 -11.40 -5.51 11.41
C TYR A 191 -12.17 -6.11 10.24
N ARG A 192 -13.36 -5.54 9.96
CA ARG A 192 -14.23 -6.00 8.88
C ARG A 192 -14.40 -4.99 7.71
N HIS A 193 -14.17 -3.67 7.91
CA HIS A 193 -14.75 -2.69 6.97
C HIS A 193 -13.96 -1.40 6.59
N ILE A 194 -12.83 -1.01 7.20
CA ILE A 194 -12.08 0.21 6.77
C ILE A 194 -10.66 -0.14 6.27
N SER A 195 -9.78 0.81 5.98
CA SER A 195 -8.43 0.55 5.42
C SER A 195 -7.48 -0.11 6.44
N ASN A 196 -6.80 -1.19 6.04
CA ASN A 196 -5.79 -1.93 6.83
C ASN A 196 -4.36 -1.40 6.64
N ILE A 197 -4.22 -0.15 6.20
CA ILE A 197 -2.93 0.35 5.75
C ILE A 197 -1.96 0.44 6.92
N THR A 198 -0.83 -0.21 6.72
CA THR A 198 0.31 -0.24 7.61
C THR A 198 1.52 0.15 6.78
N TRP A 199 2.31 1.09 7.26
CA TRP A 199 3.58 1.38 6.61
C TRP A 199 4.57 0.34 7.05
N ILE A 200 5.24 -0.26 6.08
CA ILE A 200 6.26 -1.25 6.32
C ILE A 200 7.53 -0.74 5.63
N SER A 201 8.61 -0.72 6.37
CA SER A 201 9.94 -0.52 5.81
C SER A 201 10.87 -1.65 6.23
N CYS A 202 11.79 -2.00 5.34
CA CYS A 202 12.88 -2.92 5.57
C CYS A 202 14.16 -2.27 5.11
N HIS A 203 15.17 -2.25 5.98
CA HIS A 203 16.51 -1.79 5.63
C HIS A 203 17.55 -2.75 6.15
N ARG A 204 18.69 -2.78 5.47
CA ARG A 204 19.87 -3.54 5.88
C ARG A 204 20.53 -2.87 7.08
N ILE A 205 21.12 -3.69 7.96
CA ILE A 205 21.88 -3.25 9.13
C ILE A 205 23.35 -3.47 8.79
N ASP A 206 24.06 -2.38 8.46
CA ASP A 206 25.46 -2.42 8.01
C ASP A 206 26.48 -2.17 9.13
N SER A 207 26.04 -1.61 10.26
CA SER A 207 26.88 -1.41 11.44
C SER A 207 26.16 -1.83 12.72
N ASP A 208 26.95 -2.00 13.79
CA ASP A 208 26.42 -2.24 15.13
C ASP A 208 25.71 -1.01 15.72
N SER A 209 25.78 0.15 15.05
CA SER A 209 25.09 1.35 15.51
C SER A 209 23.58 1.23 15.25
N PRO A 210 22.73 1.27 16.30
CA PRO A 210 21.29 1.24 16.14
C PRO A 210 20.70 2.57 15.65
N THR A 211 21.51 3.49 15.11
CA THR A 211 21.08 4.69 14.36
C THR A 211 21.45 4.62 12.89
N ASP A 212 22.34 3.71 12.51
CA ASP A 212 22.82 3.61 11.15
C ASP A 212 21.81 2.84 10.31
N ILE A 213 21.35 3.49 9.25
CA ILE A 213 20.33 2.95 8.36
C ILE A 213 21.06 2.62 7.09
N GLY A 214 21.28 1.33 6.86
CA GLY A 214 21.88 0.80 5.64
C GLY A 214 20.94 0.91 4.44
N GLU A 215 21.16 0.08 3.42
CA GLU A 215 20.33 0.06 2.21
C GLU A 215 18.84 -0.13 2.54
N ILE A 216 17.97 0.74 2.00
CA ILE A 216 16.51 0.60 2.13
C ILE A 216 16.02 -0.35 1.05
N ILE A 217 15.62 -1.55 1.46
CA ILE A 217 15.14 -2.60 0.53
C ILE A 217 13.74 -2.27 0.04
N PHE A 218 12.84 -1.88 0.95
CA PHE A 218 11.52 -1.39 0.61
C PHE A 218 10.98 -0.49 1.71
N CYS A 219 10.15 0.48 1.34
CA CYS A 219 9.48 1.37 2.28
C CYS A 219 8.20 1.91 1.66
N GLY A 220 7.04 1.61 2.25
CA GLY A 220 5.78 2.11 1.71
C GLY A 220 4.52 1.68 2.46
N PRO A 221 3.37 2.22 2.05
CA PRO A 221 2.08 1.81 2.58
C PRO A 221 1.67 0.44 2.03
N THR A 222 1.28 -0.45 2.93
CA THR A 222 0.87 -1.81 2.64
C THR A 222 -0.53 -2.07 3.20
N GLU A 223 -1.49 -2.47 2.35
CA GLU A 223 -2.86 -2.77 2.79
C GLU A 223 -2.95 -4.14 3.49
N TYR A 224 -2.22 -5.14 2.98
CA TYR A 224 -2.19 -6.50 3.54
C TYR A 224 -0.77 -7.03 3.56
N SER A 225 -0.15 -7.17 2.38
CA SER A 225 1.18 -7.74 2.22
C SER A 225 2.04 -6.89 1.28
N SER A 226 3.34 -6.79 1.57
CA SER A 226 4.32 -6.18 0.67
C SER A 226 4.43 -6.96 -0.63
N GLU A 227 5.10 -6.40 -1.64
CA GLU A 227 5.60 -7.23 -2.74
C GLU A 227 6.62 -8.26 -2.21
N ASP A 228 6.90 -9.28 -3.02
CA ASP A 228 8.03 -10.16 -2.74
C ASP A 228 9.33 -9.37 -2.98
N VAL A 229 10.22 -9.38 -2.00
CA VAL A 229 11.50 -8.68 -2.07
C VAL A 229 12.65 -9.67 -1.92
N HIS A 230 13.70 -9.44 -2.68
CA HIS A 230 14.91 -10.24 -2.63
C HIS A 230 15.84 -9.72 -1.53
N LEU A 231 16.35 -10.62 -0.69
CA LEU A 231 17.32 -10.30 0.35
C LEU A 231 18.58 -11.15 0.15
N GLU A 232 19.73 -10.48 0.17
CA GLU A 232 21.03 -11.14 0.27
C GLU A 232 21.32 -11.56 1.72
N PRO A 233 22.29 -12.47 1.95
CA PRO A 233 22.67 -12.87 3.30
C PRO A 233 23.08 -11.66 4.14
N GLY A 234 22.54 -11.54 5.35
CA GLY A 234 22.78 -10.38 6.20
C GLY A 234 21.72 -10.17 7.26
N GLU A 235 21.79 -9.01 7.93
CA GLU A 235 20.83 -8.60 8.94
C GLU A 235 20.00 -7.42 8.45
N TYR A 236 18.71 -7.47 8.76
CA TYR A 236 17.73 -6.48 8.31
C TYR A 236 16.84 -6.08 9.47
N MET A 237 16.33 -4.85 9.42
CA MET A 237 15.34 -4.34 10.36
C MET A 237 14.03 -4.05 9.62
N ILE A 238 12.95 -4.67 10.07
CA ILE A 238 11.60 -4.42 9.59
C ILE A 238 10.88 -3.54 10.61
N LEU A 239 10.41 -2.38 10.15
CA LEU A 239 9.66 -1.41 10.94
C LEU A 239 8.22 -1.34 10.44
N LEU A 240 7.28 -1.27 11.38
CA LEU A 240 5.88 -1.06 11.09
C LEU A 240 5.39 0.21 11.77
N SER A 241 4.69 1.05 11.02
CA SER A 241 4.17 2.32 11.54
C SER A 241 2.81 2.69 10.96
N ARG A 242 2.20 3.69 11.58
CA ARG A 242 0.95 4.30 11.14
C ARG A 242 1.02 5.79 11.40
N PHE A 243 0.93 6.59 10.34
CA PHE A 243 1.05 8.05 10.46
C PHE A 243 -0.28 8.78 10.53
N TYR A 244 -1.34 8.22 9.93
CA TYR A 244 -2.69 8.78 10.05
C TYR A 244 -3.37 8.27 11.31
N TYR A 245 -4.17 9.13 11.96
CA TYR A 245 -4.72 8.86 13.30
C TYR A 245 -3.65 8.39 14.30
N SER A 246 -2.49 9.06 14.30
CA SER A 246 -1.29 8.66 15.06
C SER A 246 -1.53 8.50 16.57
N THR A 247 -2.56 9.14 17.13
CA THR A 247 -2.96 9.01 18.54
C THR A 247 -3.54 7.64 18.88
N ILE A 248 -4.00 6.87 17.89
CA ILE A 248 -4.63 5.56 18.10
C ILE A 248 -3.53 4.49 18.08
N LYS A 249 -3.44 3.75 19.18
CA LYS A 249 -2.63 2.54 19.28
C LYS A 249 -3.44 1.35 18.76
N GLU A 250 -2.86 0.57 17.85
CA GLU A 250 -3.52 -0.57 17.24
C GLU A 250 -2.61 -1.80 17.19
N GLU A 251 -3.20 -2.98 17.28
CA GLU A 251 -2.51 -4.26 17.10
C GLU A 251 -2.38 -4.60 15.60
N ARG A 252 -1.26 -5.24 15.26
CA ARG A 252 -1.02 -5.92 13.98
C ARG A 252 -0.55 -7.34 14.23
N ASN A 253 -1.17 -8.27 13.53
CA ASN A 253 -0.66 -9.62 13.36
C ASN A 253 0.25 -9.58 12.13
N VAL A 254 1.54 -9.62 12.37
CA VAL A 254 2.58 -9.55 11.35
C VAL A 254 3.02 -10.97 11.02
N ALA A 255 3.17 -11.27 9.74
CA ALA A 255 3.78 -12.50 9.26
C ALA A 255 4.91 -12.14 8.28
N ILE A 256 6.09 -12.70 8.51
CA ILE A 256 7.20 -12.64 7.56
C ILE A 256 7.24 -13.99 6.88
N HIS A 257 6.84 -14.02 5.61
CA HIS A 257 6.89 -15.21 4.78
C HIS A 257 8.22 -15.22 4.03
N SER A 258 8.89 -16.37 3.96
CA SER A 258 10.20 -16.47 3.31
C SER A 258 10.37 -17.77 2.54
N SER A 259 11.10 -17.71 1.42
CA SER A 259 11.38 -18.88 0.58
C SER A 259 12.33 -19.90 1.22
N ILE A 260 12.89 -19.56 2.38
CA ILE A 260 13.73 -20.41 3.23
C ILE A 260 13.41 -20.09 4.70
N PRO A 261 13.74 -20.97 5.66
CA PRO A 261 13.72 -20.59 7.07
C PRO A 261 14.70 -19.46 7.37
N ILE A 262 14.24 -18.46 8.11
CA ILE A 262 15.04 -17.31 8.58
C ILE A 262 14.91 -17.17 10.10
N CYS A 263 15.72 -16.31 10.72
CA CYS A 263 15.55 -15.99 12.14
C CYS A 263 15.00 -14.58 12.30
N ALA A 264 14.07 -14.39 13.23
CA ALA A 264 13.54 -13.06 13.57
C ALA A 264 13.49 -12.87 15.09
N LYS A 265 13.80 -11.66 15.55
CA LYS A 265 13.70 -11.26 16.95
C LYS A 265 13.12 -9.86 17.08
N LEU A 266 12.26 -9.67 18.09
CA LEU A 266 11.76 -8.35 18.43
C LEU A 266 12.86 -7.54 19.08
N CYS A 267 12.98 -6.28 18.68
CA CYS A 267 13.97 -5.34 19.18
C CYS A 267 13.29 -4.06 19.65
N SER A 268 13.88 -3.42 20.66
CA SER A 268 13.46 -2.08 21.06
C SER A 268 13.64 -1.13 19.88
N LEU A 269 12.60 -0.35 19.60
CA LEU A 269 12.64 0.67 18.58
C LEU A 269 12.77 2.03 19.26
N ARG A 270 13.49 2.95 18.63
CA ARG A 270 13.46 4.36 19.00
C ARG A 270 12.79 5.15 17.87
N PRO A 271 12.02 6.21 18.17
CA PRO A 271 11.34 7.00 17.14
C PRO A 271 12.31 7.53 16.07
N GLU A 272 13.52 7.90 16.47
CA GLU A 272 14.55 8.49 15.60
C GLU A 272 14.95 7.52 14.48
N MET A 273 14.93 6.21 14.75
CA MET A 273 15.18 5.19 13.71
C MET A 273 14.09 5.18 12.65
N LEU A 274 12.84 5.25 13.08
CA LEU A 274 11.74 5.34 12.14
C LEU A 274 11.87 6.61 11.31
N VAL A 275 12.05 7.78 11.94
CA VAL A 275 12.20 9.07 11.25
C VAL A 275 13.36 9.02 10.25
N GLY A 276 14.50 8.51 10.67
CA GLY A 276 15.69 8.38 9.82
C GLY A 276 15.44 7.54 8.57
N VAL A 277 14.64 6.47 8.64
CA VAL A 277 14.37 5.62 7.46
C VAL A 277 13.59 6.40 6.40
N TYR A 278 12.57 7.15 6.81
CA TYR A 278 11.79 7.95 5.86
C TYR A 278 12.58 9.15 5.34
N GLN A 279 13.39 9.80 6.19
CA GLN A 279 14.25 10.90 5.77
C GLN A 279 15.28 10.42 4.75
N LYS A 280 16.01 9.34 5.05
CA LYS A 280 16.97 8.73 4.11
C LYS A 280 16.32 8.37 2.78
N MET A 281 15.15 7.70 2.82
CA MET A 281 14.40 7.38 1.61
C MET A 281 14.10 8.64 0.78
N VAL A 282 13.55 9.69 1.38
CA VAL A 282 13.23 10.91 0.63
C VAL A 282 14.50 11.64 0.19
N SER A 283 15.59 11.59 0.95
CA SER A 283 16.87 12.21 0.57
C SER A 283 17.47 11.56 -0.66
N GLU A 284 17.37 10.23 -0.80
CA GLU A 284 17.92 9.43 -1.89
C GLU A 284 17.05 9.44 -3.15
N VAL A 285 15.74 9.25 -3.02
CA VAL A 285 14.82 9.07 -4.17
C VAL A 285 13.81 10.20 -4.35
N GLY A 286 13.76 11.16 -3.43
CA GLY A 286 12.86 12.31 -3.52
C GLY A 286 13.28 13.31 -4.58
N ARG A 287 12.31 13.83 -5.32
CA ARG A 287 12.52 14.89 -6.30
C ARG A 287 12.56 16.24 -5.60
N ASP A 288 13.68 16.95 -5.72
CA ASP A 288 13.78 18.34 -5.27
C ASP A 288 12.94 19.26 -6.16
N ILE A 289 12.09 20.08 -5.55
CA ILE A 289 11.27 21.07 -6.26
C ILE A 289 11.99 22.40 -6.43
N LEU A 290 13.09 22.62 -5.69
CA LEU A 290 13.89 23.83 -5.76
C LEU A 290 15.03 23.64 -6.76
N LYS A 291 14.92 24.30 -7.91
CA LYS A 291 16.01 24.29 -8.89
C LYS A 291 17.11 25.24 -8.46
N HIS A 292 18.36 24.78 -8.51
CA HIS A 292 19.58 25.59 -8.36
C HIS A 292 19.82 26.23 -6.96
N ARG A 293 19.25 25.68 -5.89
CA ARG A 293 19.59 26.05 -4.51
C ARG A 293 20.51 24.98 -3.90
N LYS A 294 21.46 25.41 -3.08
CA LYS A 294 22.41 24.53 -2.36
C LYS A 294 22.32 24.67 -0.85
N ASP A 295 21.75 25.77 -0.39
CA ASP A 295 21.58 26.16 1.00
C ASP A 295 20.32 25.55 1.62
N ILE A 296 19.36 25.13 0.79
CA ILE A 296 18.12 24.46 1.20
C ILE A 296 17.68 23.43 0.15
N SER A 297 16.87 22.46 0.56
CA SER A 297 16.21 21.47 -0.30
C SER A 297 14.77 21.26 0.18
N ILE A 298 13.83 21.13 -0.76
CA ILE A 298 12.45 20.70 -0.46
C ILE A 298 12.11 19.57 -1.42
N LYS A 299 12.07 18.35 -0.90
CA LYS A 299 11.87 17.13 -1.69
C LYS A 299 10.46 16.61 -1.56
N LYS A 300 9.94 16.11 -2.70
CA LYS A 300 8.69 15.35 -2.78
C LYS A 300 9.00 13.94 -3.28
N TRP A 301 8.45 12.95 -2.60
CA TRP A 301 8.48 11.58 -3.08
C TRP A 301 7.08 10.99 -3.12
N SER A 302 6.66 10.45 -4.26
CA SER A 302 5.43 9.67 -4.41
C SER A 302 5.72 8.27 -4.91
N ASN A 303 4.84 7.31 -4.56
CA ASN A 303 4.92 5.97 -5.11
C ASN A 303 4.38 5.92 -6.55
N GLU A 304 4.68 4.84 -7.28
CA GLU A 304 4.34 4.69 -8.72
C GLU A 304 2.86 4.88 -9.09
N ILE A 305 1.96 4.70 -8.13
CA ILE A 305 0.49 4.78 -8.32
C ILE A 305 -0.12 6.05 -7.73
N ASP A 306 0.72 6.98 -7.26
CA ASP A 306 0.36 8.26 -6.65
C ASP A 306 -0.68 8.12 -5.54
N THR A 307 -0.56 7.10 -4.71
CA THR A 307 -1.41 6.92 -3.52
C THR A 307 -0.72 7.40 -2.25
N PHE A 308 0.56 7.74 -2.35
CA PHE A 308 1.36 8.13 -1.21
C PHE A 308 2.30 9.27 -1.58
N LEU A 309 2.44 10.24 -0.69
CA LEU A 309 3.35 11.37 -0.84
C LEU A 309 4.04 11.67 0.49
N ILE A 310 5.34 11.92 0.44
CA ILE A 310 6.10 12.53 1.53
C ILE A 310 6.70 13.84 1.05
N VAL A 311 6.59 14.87 1.87
CA VAL A 311 7.26 16.16 1.70
C VAL A 311 8.26 16.33 2.82
N MET A 312 9.52 16.60 2.46
CA MET A 312 10.62 16.81 3.40
C MET A 312 11.36 18.09 3.05
N ALA A 313 11.84 18.79 4.07
CA ALA A 313 12.72 19.94 3.90
C ALA A 313 14.06 19.70 4.62
N GLU A 314 15.13 20.17 4.00
CA GLU A 314 16.51 20.10 4.49
C GLU A 314 17.07 21.54 4.50
N ASN A 315 17.58 21.99 5.64
CA ASN A 315 18.11 23.34 5.80
C ASN A 315 19.62 23.32 6.09
N TYR A 316 20.44 23.59 5.08
CA TYR A 316 21.90 23.54 5.18
C TYR A 316 22.52 24.83 5.72
N ASN A 317 21.72 25.88 5.96
CA ASN A 317 22.18 27.14 6.54
C ASN A 317 22.66 26.94 7.98
N TYR A 318 23.50 27.87 8.46
CA TYR A 318 24.05 27.87 9.81
C TYR A 318 23.34 28.85 10.77
N ASP A 319 22.71 29.90 10.24
CA ASP A 319 22.20 31.04 11.03
C ASP A 319 20.73 31.39 10.74
N LYS A 320 20.12 30.77 9.72
CA LYS A 320 18.76 31.05 9.28
C LYS A 320 17.87 29.81 9.35
N TYR A 321 16.67 30.01 9.86
CA TYR A 321 15.58 29.06 9.84
C TYR A 321 14.93 29.06 8.45
N LEU A 322 14.58 27.87 7.96
CA LEU A 322 13.80 27.68 6.75
C LEU A 322 12.31 27.59 7.12
N HIS A 323 11.54 28.56 6.66
CA HIS A 323 10.09 28.58 6.81
C HIS A 323 9.48 27.96 5.57
N VAL A 324 8.61 26.96 5.74
CA VAL A 324 7.91 26.29 4.64
C VAL A 324 6.41 26.32 4.91
N HIS A 325 5.65 26.84 3.96
CA HIS A 325 4.20 26.93 4.00
C HIS A 325 3.63 26.04 2.89
N ILE A 326 2.85 25.03 3.28
CA ILE A 326 2.20 24.10 2.35
C ILE A 326 0.70 24.36 2.40
N ARG A 327 0.10 24.60 1.24
CA ARG A 327 -1.35 24.66 1.07
C ARG A 327 -1.81 23.51 0.20
N CYS A 328 -2.52 22.55 0.79
CA CYS A 328 -3.16 21.46 0.08
C CYS A 328 -4.52 21.91 -0.48
N GLN A 329 -4.91 21.45 -1.66
CA GLN A 329 -6.30 21.60 -2.11
C GLN A 329 -7.15 20.50 -1.45
N ASP A 330 -8.35 20.86 -0.97
CA ASP A 330 -9.24 19.92 -0.28
C ASP A 330 -9.55 18.70 -1.14
N CYS A 331 -9.33 17.52 -0.56
CA CYS A 331 -9.65 16.24 -1.18
C CYS A 331 -10.18 15.28 -0.11
N GLU A 332 -11.45 14.91 -0.23
CA GLU A 332 -12.17 14.07 0.75
C GLU A 332 -11.56 12.68 1.01
N THR A 333 -10.61 12.25 0.17
CA THR A 333 -10.03 10.90 0.17
C THR A 333 -8.60 10.84 0.70
N TRP A 334 -8.10 11.93 1.28
CA TRP A 334 -6.74 12.05 1.78
C TRP A 334 -6.69 11.80 3.29
N TYR A 335 -5.67 11.06 3.71
CA TYR A 335 -5.33 10.76 5.09
C TYR A 335 -3.95 11.35 5.36
N MET A 336 -3.90 12.35 6.24
CA MET A 336 -2.71 13.14 6.50
C MET A 336 -2.08 12.70 7.83
N SER A 337 -0.76 12.80 7.94
CA SER A 337 -0.03 12.43 9.15
C SER A 337 -0.19 13.43 10.30
N ARG A 338 -0.55 14.67 9.97
CA ARG A 338 -0.91 15.71 10.93
C ARG A 338 -1.95 16.65 10.31
N GLY A 339 -2.55 17.47 11.17
CA GLY A 339 -3.69 18.30 10.80
C GLY A 339 -5.01 17.54 10.75
N TYR A 340 -6.09 18.30 10.61
CA TYR A 340 -7.44 17.79 10.40
C TYR A 340 -7.81 18.04 8.95
N ASN A 341 -8.74 17.23 8.41
CA ASN A 341 -9.19 17.38 7.02
C ASN A 341 -9.71 18.79 6.69
N ASP A 342 -10.16 19.55 7.70
CA ASP A 342 -10.70 20.90 7.52
C ASP A 342 -9.62 22.01 7.47
N ASN A 343 -8.34 21.68 7.72
CA ASN A 343 -7.24 22.64 7.61
C ASN A 343 -6.31 22.30 6.42
N PRO A 344 -6.43 23.04 5.30
CA PRO A 344 -5.56 22.83 4.15
C PRO A 344 -4.17 23.46 4.29
N ASN A 345 -3.90 24.23 5.36
CA ASN A 345 -2.69 25.04 5.48
C ASN A 345 -1.75 24.51 6.57
N TYR A 346 -0.48 24.36 6.21
CA TYR A 346 0.59 23.87 7.05
C TYR A 346 1.76 24.84 7.01
N GLY A 347 2.28 25.23 8.17
CA GLY A 347 3.47 26.05 8.32
C GLY A 347 4.49 25.35 9.20
N ASP A 348 5.74 25.27 8.76
CA ASP A 348 6.81 24.64 9.50
C ASP A 348 8.07 25.51 9.46
N VAL A 349 8.79 25.54 10.58
CA VAL A 349 10.08 26.19 10.72
C VAL A 349 11.15 25.13 10.95
N VAL A 350 12.00 24.92 9.95
CA VAL A 350 13.12 23.96 10.00
C VAL A 350 14.38 24.71 10.45
N PRO A 351 14.96 24.36 11.62
CA PRO A 351 16.17 24.98 12.14
C PRO A 351 17.39 24.88 11.20
N PRO A 352 18.41 25.74 11.38
CA PRO A 352 19.71 25.56 10.75
C PRO A 352 20.25 24.15 10.98
N ARG A 353 20.89 23.57 9.96
CA ARG A 353 21.51 22.24 10.01
C ARG A 353 20.53 21.12 10.43
N CYS A 354 19.26 21.24 10.05
CA CYS A 354 18.26 20.21 10.33
C CYS A 354 17.47 19.78 9.09
N SER A 355 16.93 18.57 9.16
CA SER A 355 15.94 18.01 8.23
C SER A 355 14.63 17.72 8.97
N GLN A 356 13.52 17.81 8.25
CA GLN A 356 12.20 17.52 8.81
C GLN A 356 11.24 16.99 7.74
N ILE A 357 10.52 15.92 8.06
CA ILE A 357 9.36 15.50 7.27
C ILE A 357 8.20 16.43 7.62
N LEU A 358 7.76 17.21 6.63
CA LEU A 358 6.72 18.22 6.81
C LEU A 358 5.34 17.59 6.77
N LEU A 359 5.13 16.69 5.80
CA LEU A 359 3.82 16.12 5.55
C LEU A 359 3.93 14.73 4.93
N VAL A 360 3.10 13.82 5.40
CA VAL A 360 2.90 12.50 4.81
C VAL A 360 1.42 12.37 4.47
N ILE A 361 1.11 12.06 3.22
CA ILE A 361 -0.26 11.95 2.71
C ILE A 361 -0.45 10.57 2.10
N TYR A 362 -1.49 9.87 2.55
CA TYR A 362 -2.03 8.72 1.86
C TYR A 362 -3.36 9.09 1.21
N ARG A 363 -3.50 8.80 -0.07
CA ARG A 363 -4.75 8.96 -0.82
C ARG A 363 -5.34 7.58 -1.10
N SER A 364 -6.62 7.43 -0.82
CA SER A 364 -7.34 6.21 -1.18
C SER A 364 -7.18 5.91 -2.67
N VAL A 365 -6.89 4.65 -3.01
CA VAL A 365 -6.84 4.16 -4.41
C VAL A 365 -8.11 4.46 -5.22
N LEU A 366 -9.21 4.80 -4.54
CA LEU A 366 -10.49 5.24 -5.09
C LEU A 366 -10.52 6.64 -5.69
N ALA A 367 -9.53 7.48 -5.41
CA ALA A 367 -9.51 8.83 -5.95
C ALA A 367 -9.19 8.79 -7.46
N ASP A 368 -9.97 9.51 -8.26
CA ASP A 368 -9.77 9.65 -9.72
C ASP A 368 -8.65 10.65 -10.06
N GLN A 369 -8.15 11.38 -9.07
CA GLN A 369 -7.06 12.33 -9.24
C GLN A 369 -5.72 11.60 -9.45
N THR A 370 -4.87 12.16 -10.30
CA THR A 370 -3.53 11.65 -10.58
C THR A 370 -2.45 12.33 -9.74
N GLU A 371 -2.65 13.58 -9.33
CA GLU A 371 -1.64 14.37 -8.61
C GLU A 371 -2.07 14.76 -7.20
N PHE A 372 -1.11 15.22 -6.39
CA PHE A 372 -1.35 15.86 -5.11
C PHE A 372 -1.29 17.39 -5.28
N PRO A 373 -2.40 18.07 -5.63
CA PRO A 373 -2.44 19.51 -5.79
C PRO A 373 -2.08 20.22 -4.48
N MET A 374 -0.89 20.82 -4.46
CA MET A 374 -0.40 21.60 -3.34
C MET A 374 0.49 22.74 -3.81
N ASN A 375 0.35 23.88 -3.15
CA ASN A 375 1.28 25.00 -3.27
C ASN A 375 2.29 24.94 -2.12
N ILE A 376 3.57 25.18 -2.41
CA ILE A 376 4.63 25.24 -1.40
C ILE A 376 5.35 26.58 -1.56
N GLU A 377 5.24 27.41 -0.53
CA GLU A 377 5.95 28.68 -0.39
C GLU A 377 7.02 28.53 0.68
N TYR A 378 8.15 29.23 0.53
CA TYR A 378 9.23 29.14 1.49
C TYR A 378 10.04 30.43 1.55
N TYR A 379 10.69 30.68 2.69
CA TYR A 379 11.63 31.79 2.88
C TYR A 379 12.62 31.48 4.02
N LEU A 380 13.73 32.21 4.05
CA LEU A 380 14.71 32.14 5.14
C LEU A 380 14.53 33.33 6.08
N SER A 381 14.69 33.11 7.39
CA SER A 381 14.61 34.16 8.40
C SER A 381 15.41 33.79 9.66
N HIS A 382 15.77 34.77 10.48
CA HIS A 382 16.33 34.54 11.82
C HIS A 382 15.24 34.21 12.85
N GLU A 383 13.98 34.31 12.48
CA GLU A 383 12.83 33.98 13.32
C GLU A 383 12.63 32.48 13.43
N ASN A 384 12.44 31.97 14.66
CA ASN A 384 12.16 30.56 14.93
C ASN A 384 10.66 30.21 14.95
N LYS A 385 9.79 31.16 14.58
CA LYS A 385 8.33 30.97 14.50
C LYS A 385 7.80 31.53 13.17
N THR A 386 6.95 30.76 12.53
CA THR A 386 6.22 31.17 11.34
C THR A 386 4.88 31.81 11.71
N LYS A 387 4.29 32.54 10.76
CA LYS A 387 2.95 33.13 10.90
C LYS A 387 2.06 32.66 9.76
N MET A 388 0.95 32.00 10.10
CA MET A 388 -0.14 31.73 9.16
C MET A 388 -1.37 32.52 9.61
N ARG A 389 -1.95 33.33 8.71
CA ARG A 389 -3.07 34.25 8.99
C ARG A 389 -2.73 35.33 10.04
N ARG A 390 -3.72 36.12 10.48
CA ARG A 390 -3.49 37.35 11.28
C ARG A 390 -3.01 37.09 12.72
N SER A 391 -3.28 35.92 13.31
CA SER A 391 -3.15 35.68 14.76
C SER A 391 -2.29 34.49 15.22
N GLU A 392 -1.97 33.50 14.39
CA GLU A 392 -1.22 32.31 14.83
C GLU A 392 0.28 32.44 14.54
N ARG A 393 1.10 32.41 15.59
CA ARG A 393 2.58 32.42 15.51
C ARG A 393 3.16 31.23 16.29
N ALA A 394 3.67 30.23 15.58
CA ALA A 394 4.23 29.01 16.15
C ALA A 394 5.37 28.46 15.27
N ALA A 395 6.16 27.52 15.78
CA ALA A 395 7.15 26.81 14.97
C ALA A 395 6.48 25.86 13.97
N HIS A 396 5.35 25.28 14.36
CA HIS A 396 4.56 24.37 13.55
C HIS A 396 3.08 24.74 13.63
N ILE A 397 2.43 24.85 12.48
CA ILE A 397 1.00 25.12 12.34
C ILE A 397 0.44 24.07 11.37
N PRO A 398 -0.49 23.20 11.78
CA PRO A 398 -0.90 22.95 13.15
C PRO A 398 0.26 22.40 14.01
N GLU A 399 0.09 22.46 15.33
CA GLU A 399 1.07 21.92 16.28
C GLU A 399 1.32 20.41 16.06
N ILE A 400 2.59 20.01 16.17
CA ILE A 400 2.99 18.60 16.11
C ILE A 400 2.71 17.95 17.47
N LYS A 401 1.84 16.94 17.48
CA LYS A 401 1.51 16.19 18.70
C LYS A 401 2.63 15.19 19.05
N PRO A 402 2.81 14.80 20.32
CA PRO A 402 3.83 13.81 20.70
C PRO A 402 3.69 12.44 20.01
N SER A 403 2.48 12.05 19.60
CA SER A 403 2.24 10.83 18.82
C SER A 403 2.61 10.95 17.34
N GLN A 404 2.93 12.16 16.86
CA GLN A 404 3.28 12.47 15.47
C GLN A 404 4.81 12.46 15.28
N TYR A 405 5.47 11.45 15.85
CA TYR A 405 6.93 11.33 15.90
C TYR A 405 7.61 11.41 14.53
N ILE A 406 6.93 11.05 13.43
CA ILE A 406 7.49 11.15 12.07
C ILE A 406 7.91 12.58 11.67
N HIS A 407 7.32 13.58 12.32
CA HIS A 407 7.59 14.99 12.05
C HIS A 407 8.68 15.59 12.93
N GLN A 408 9.37 14.78 13.75
CA GLN A 408 10.49 15.24 14.55
C GLN A 408 11.60 15.80 13.65
N THR A 409 12.15 16.92 14.08
CA THR A 409 13.29 17.57 13.44
C THR A 409 14.56 16.83 13.83
N VAL A 410 15.38 16.47 12.84
CA VAL A 410 16.64 15.73 13.03
C VAL A 410 17.80 16.63 12.62
N ALA A 411 18.87 16.65 13.42
CA ALA A 411 20.09 17.37 13.08
C ALA A 411 20.82 16.65 11.93
N MET A 412 21.29 17.41 10.96
CA MET A 412 22.12 16.92 9.86
C MET A 412 23.58 16.96 10.28
N GLU A 413 24.30 15.88 10.00
CA GLU A 413 25.74 15.79 10.22
C GLU A 413 26.53 16.81 9.37
#